data_AF-A0A060BV55-F1
#
_entry.id   AF-A0A060BV55-F1
#
_cell.length_a   1.000
_cell.length_b   1.000
_cell.length_c   1.000
_cell.angle_alpha   90.00
_cell.angle_beta   90.00
_cell.angle_gamma   90.00
#
_symmetry.space_group_name_H-M   'P 1'
#
loop_
_entity.id
_entity.type
_entity.pdbx_description
1 polymer ?
#
loop_
_entity_poly.entity_id
_entity_poly.type
_entity_poly.pdbx_seq_one_letter_code
_entity_poly.pdbx_strand_id
1 'polypeptide(L)'
;YRLGELPQIMADVVYDCMVNTGPAQTARIAQRAFNAECLPGPAPLRVDGVFGSATREALRLGVGKPLALGLIMERERFYRNLVYSKPSFQPFLKGWLNRCTALRRFVGVLS
;
A
#
# COMPACT_ATOMS: atom_id res chain seq x y z
N TYR A 1 -9.63 -4.78 10.59
CA TYR A 1 -8.98 -5.12 9.30
C TYR A 1 -8.37 -6.53 9.25
N ARG A 2 -8.37 -7.32 10.34
CA ARG A 2 -7.88 -8.72 10.37
C ARG A 2 -6.46 -8.86 9.78
N LEU A 3 -5.56 -7.92 10.08
CA LEU A 3 -4.21 -7.89 9.51
C LEU A 3 -3.35 -9.08 9.94
N GLY A 4 -3.64 -9.71 11.09
CA GLY A 4 -2.98 -10.94 11.54
C GLY A 4 -3.26 -12.17 10.67
N GLU A 5 -4.14 -12.07 9.67
CA GLU A 5 -4.38 -13.12 8.67
C GLU A 5 -3.53 -12.94 7.40
N LEU A 6 -2.79 -11.83 7.30
CA LEU A 6 -1.90 -11.56 6.17
C LEU A 6 -0.51 -12.11 6.47
N PRO A 7 0.28 -12.45 5.44
CA PRO A 7 1.71 -12.66 5.59
C PRO A 7 2.35 -11.46 6.30
N GLN A 8 3.29 -11.71 7.24
CA GLN A 8 3.82 -10.67 8.14
C GLN A 8 4.27 -9.41 7.41
N ILE A 9 5.06 -9.55 6.34
CA ILE A 9 5.53 -8.42 5.51
C ILE A 9 4.36 -7.58 5.00
N MET A 10 3.28 -8.22 4.57
CA MET A 10 2.08 -7.53 4.09
C MET A 10 1.32 -6.86 5.24
N ALA A 11 1.20 -7.54 6.39
CA ALA A 11 0.61 -6.97 7.59
C ALA A 11 1.33 -5.68 8.02
N ASP A 12 2.66 -5.69 8.03
CA ASP A 12 3.50 -4.55 8.40
C ASP A 12 3.32 -3.38 7.43
N VAL A 13 3.37 -3.64 6.12
CA VAL A 13 3.20 -2.61 5.09
C VAL A 13 1.80 -2.00 5.14
N VAL A 14 0.76 -2.82 5.29
CA VAL A 14 -0.62 -2.34 5.37
C VAL A 14 -0.84 -1.57 6.67
N TYR A 15 -0.32 -2.06 7.80
CA TYR A 15 -0.44 -1.38 9.09
C TYR A 15 0.22 0.00 9.06
N ASP A 16 1.47 0.10 8.61
CA ASP A 16 2.17 1.39 8.51
C ASP A 16 1.44 2.34 7.55
N CYS A 17 0.95 1.84 6.41
CA CYS A 17 0.15 2.66 5.49
C CYS A 17 -1.14 3.17 6.15
N MET A 18 -1.83 2.31 6.90
CA MET A 18 -3.10 2.62 7.55
C MET A 18 -2.96 3.65 8.66
N VAL A 19 -1.91 3.56 9.47
CA VAL A 19 -1.60 4.55 10.51
C VAL A 19 -1.34 5.94 9.90
N ASN A 20 -0.70 6.00 8.73
CA ASN A 20 -0.27 7.27 8.15
C ASN A 20 -1.26 7.87 7.13
N THR A 21 -2.14 7.07 6.52
CA THR A 21 -3.06 7.54 5.47
C THR A 21 -4.53 7.34 5.81
N GLY A 22 -4.81 6.59 6.87
CA GLY A 22 -6.14 6.15 7.22
C GLY A 22 -6.60 4.94 6.41
N PRO A 23 -7.58 4.18 6.94
CA PRO A 23 -7.93 2.88 6.41
C PRO A 23 -8.57 2.90 5.03
N ALA A 24 -9.44 3.87 4.76
CA ALA A 24 -10.11 3.97 3.46
C ALA A 24 -9.09 4.25 2.35
N GLN A 25 -8.11 5.12 2.60
CA GLN A 25 -7.07 5.41 1.61
C GLN A 25 -6.11 4.24 1.44
N THR A 26 -5.73 3.58 2.53
CA THR A 26 -4.91 2.36 2.46
C THR A 26 -5.58 1.26 1.66
N ALA A 27 -6.89 1.07 1.81
CA ALA A 27 -7.64 0.11 1.00
C ALA A 27 -7.57 0.44 -0.50
N ARG A 28 -7.72 1.73 -0.88
CA ARG A 28 -7.58 2.13 -2.29
C ARG A 28 -6.17 1.92 -2.83
N ILE A 29 -5.15 2.19 -2.02
CA ILE A 29 -3.75 1.95 -2.36
C ILE A 29 -3.53 0.45 -2.60
N ALA A 30 -4.00 -0.41 -1.70
CA ALA A 30 -3.91 -1.86 -1.82
C ALA A 30 -4.62 -2.38 -3.07
N GLN A 31 -5.84 -1.92 -3.33
CA GLN A 31 -6.63 -2.30 -4.49
C GLN A 31 -5.94 -1.91 -5.80
N ARG A 32 -5.38 -0.69 -5.89
CA ARG A 32 -4.61 -0.26 -7.06
C ARG A 32 -3.32 -1.04 -7.25
N ALA A 33 -2.57 -1.28 -6.17
CA ALA A 33 -1.34 -2.06 -6.22
C ALA A 33 -1.61 -3.49 -6.73
N PHE A 34 -2.63 -4.16 -6.19
CA PHE A 34 -3.02 -5.50 -6.66
C PHE A 34 -3.38 -5.50 -8.14
N ASN A 35 -4.19 -4.53 -8.59
CA ASN A 35 -4.60 -4.43 -9.98
C ASN A 35 -3.43 -4.14 -10.94
N ALA A 36 -2.37 -3.50 -10.47
CA ALA A 36 -1.18 -3.21 -11.27
C ALA A 36 -0.22 -4.41 -11.34
N GLU A 37 0.01 -5.08 -10.21
CA GLU A 37 1.05 -6.12 -10.07
C GLU A 37 0.58 -7.52 -10.49
N CYS A 38 -0.74 -7.77 -10.54
CA CYS A 38 -1.28 -9.12 -10.75
C CYS A 38 -1.92 -9.35 -12.13
N LEU A 39 -1.66 -8.50 -13.14
CA LEU A 39 -2.10 -8.74 -14.53
C LEU A 39 -1.12 -9.66 -15.29
N PRO A 40 -1.60 -10.55 -16.18
CA PRO A 40 -3.00 -10.81 -16.58
C PRO A 40 -3.72 -11.85 -15.69
N GLY A 41 -3.34 -11.95 -14.41
CA GLY A 41 -3.83 -12.95 -13.46
C GLY A 41 -5.27 -12.73 -12.97
N PRO A 42 -5.54 -12.71 -11.65
CA PRO A 42 -6.90 -12.60 -11.12
C PRO A 42 -7.66 -11.37 -11.62
N ALA A 43 -9.00 -11.45 -11.60
CA ALA A 43 -9.86 -10.31 -11.92
C ALA A 43 -9.50 -9.10 -11.04
N PRO A 44 -9.49 -7.88 -11.61
CA PRO A 44 -9.12 -6.68 -10.87
C PRO A 44 -10.14 -6.39 -9.76
N LEU A 45 -9.64 -5.92 -8.62
CA LEU A 45 -10.45 -5.41 -7.52
C LEU A 45 -11.11 -4.09 -7.92
N ARG A 46 -12.33 -3.87 -7.43
CA ARG A 46 -12.93 -2.55 -7.38
C ARG A 46 -12.12 -1.66 -6.43
N VAL A 47 -11.80 -0.43 -6.86
CA VAL A 47 -11.09 0.56 -6.03
C VAL A 47 -12.10 1.39 -5.22
N ASP A 48 -12.79 0.78 -4.27
CA ASP A 48 -13.84 1.40 -3.46
C ASP A 48 -13.34 1.99 -2.13
N GLY A 49 -12.14 1.61 -1.68
CA GLY A 49 -11.62 2.00 -0.37
C GLY A 49 -12.19 1.21 0.79
N VAL A 50 -12.85 0.08 0.53
CA VAL A 50 -13.33 -0.85 1.54
C VAL A 50 -12.30 -1.97 1.69
N PHE A 51 -11.69 -2.07 2.88
CA PHE A 51 -10.78 -3.16 3.21
C PHE A 51 -11.58 -4.42 3.62
N GLY A 52 -12.34 -4.96 2.66
CA GLY A 52 -13.24 -6.09 2.80
C GLY A 52 -12.57 -7.46 2.64
N SER A 53 -13.37 -8.51 2.52
CA SER A 53 -12.87 -9.88 2.29
C SER A 53 -12.10 -9.99 0.98
N ALA A 54 -12.58 -9.37 -0.10
CA ALA A 54 -11.91 -9.40 -1.40
C ALA A 54 -10.51 -8.78 -1.34
N THR A 55 -10.35 -7.59 -0.75
CA THR A 55 -9.04 -6.95 -0.59
C THR A 55 -8.13 -7.76 0.33
N ARG A 56 -8.65 -8.32 1.43
CA ARG A 56 -7.85 -9.19 2.31
C ARG A 56 -7.35 -10.43 1.58
N GLU A 57 -8.24 -11.11 0.87
CA GLU A 57 -7.89 -12.32 0.15
C GLU A 57 -6.86 -12.04 -0.96
N ALA A 58 -7.05 -10.94 -1.69
CA ALA A 58 -6.09 -10.47 -2.69
C ALA A 58 -4.72 -10.15 -2.08
N LEU A 59 -4.65 -9.57 -0.88
CA LEU A 59 -3.37 -9.31 -0.19
C LEU A 59 -2.77 -10.57 0.46
N ARG A 60 -3.60 -11.54 0.82
CA ARG A 60 -3.18 -12.83 1.40
C ARG A 60 -2.59 -13.76 0.34
N LEU A 61 -3.25 -13.83 -0.82
CA LEU A 61 -2.82 -14.61 -1.99
C LEU A 61 -1.81 -13.87 -2.85
N GLY A 62 -1.87 -12.54 -2.84
CA GLY A 62 -1.08 -11.64 -3.65
C GLY A 62 0.41 -11.76 -3.34
N VAL A 63 1.17 -11.90 -4.41
CA VAL A 63 2.51 -12.50 -4.45
C VAL A 63 3.53 -11.66 -3.67
N GLY A 64 3.73 -11.99 -2.40
CA GLY A 64 4.93 -11.68 -1.60
C GLY A 64 5.48 -10.26 -1.70
N LYS A 65 6.82 -10.15 -1.83
CA LYS A 65 7.56 -8.88 -1.89
C LYS A 65 7.11 -7.95 -3.04
N PRO A 66 6.84 -8.42 -4.28
CA PRO A 66 6.38 -7.55 -5.37
C PRO A 66 5.13 -6.74 -5.02
N LEU A 67 4.07 -7.38 -4.51
CA LEU A 67 2.84 -6.68 -4.16
C LEU A 67 3.06 -5.69 -3.00
N ALA A 68 3.90 -6.04 -2.02
CA ALA A 68 4.28 -5.14 -0.93
C ALA A 68 5.01 -3.90 -1.46
N LEU A 69 5.94 -4.05 -2.41
CA LEU A 69 6.63 -2.94 -3.07
C LEU A 69 5.67 -2.08 -3.91
N GLY A 70 4.72 -2.70 -4.64
CA GLY A 70 3.68 -2.02 -5.39
C GLY A 70 2.79 -1.16 -4.49
N LEU A 71 2.42 -1.67 -3.30
CA LEU A 71 1.68 -0.92 -2.28
C LEU A 71 2.44 0.33 -1.81
N ILE A 72 3.75 0.20 -1.57
CA ILE A 72 4.60 1.34 -1.19
C ILE A 72 4.69 2.35 -2.33
N MET A 73 4.84 1.89 -3.57
CA MET A 73 4.86 2.76 -4.76
C MET A 73 3.56 3.54 -4.91
N GLU A 74 2.41 2.88 -4.75
CA GLU A 74 1.09 3.54 -4.82
C GLU A 74 0.87 4.55 -3.67
N ARG A 75 1.47 4.30 -2.50
CA ARG A 75 1.47 5.26 -1.38
C ARG A 75 2.32 6.50 -1.69
N GLU A 76 3.47 6.34 -2.32
CA GLU A 76 4.27 7.49 -2.76
C GLU A 76 3.56 8.32 -3.81
N ARG A 77 2.93 7.66 -4.79
CA ARG A 77 2.08 8.32 -5.78
C ARG A 77 0.98 9.12 -5.10
N PHE A 78 0.33 8.55 -4.08
CA PHE A 78 -0.66 9.26 -3.28
C PHE A 78 -0.09 10.51 -2.61
N TYR A 79 1.07 10.43 -1.94
CA TYR A 79 1.66 11.60 -1.29
C TYR A 79 2.04 12.70 -2.28
N ARG A 80 2.62 12.34 -3.43
CA ARG A 80 2.96 13.29 -4.48
C ARG A 80 1.72 13.99 -5.03
N ASN A 81 0.65 13.23 -5.30
CA ASN A 81 -0.61 13.77 -5.78
C ASN A 81 -1.32 14.64 -4.73
N LEU A 82 -1.23 14.26 -3.44
CA LEU A 82 -1.80 15.04 -2.34
C LEU A 82 -1.13 16.41 -2.26
N VAL A 83 0.20 16.47 -2.37
CA VAL A 83 0.94 17.72 -2.32
C VAL A 83 0.73 18.55 -3.57
N TYR A 84 0.66 17.92 -4.75
CA TYR A 84 0.31 18.60 -5.99
C TYR A 84 -1.06 19.29 -5.91
N SER A 85 -2.06 18.60 -5.35
CA SER A 85 -3.41 19.16 -5.19
C SER A 85 -3.56 20.11 -3.99
N LYS A 86 -2.71 19.96 -2.96
CA LYS A 86 -2.72 20.76 -1.74
C LYS A 86 -1.29 21.13 -1.34
N PRO A 87 -0.71 22.18 -1.94
CA PRO A 87 0.70 22.56 -1.73
C PRO A 87 1.07 22.87 -0.27
N SER A 88 0.10 23.18 0.59
CA SER A 88 0.31 23.35 2.04
C SER A 88 0.91 22.12 2.72
N PHE A 89 0.83 20.93 2.11
CA PHE A 89 1.45 19.71 2.62
C PHE A 89 2.91 19.51 2.19
N GLN A 90 3.47 20.39 1.34
CA GLN A 90 4.86 20.29 0.85
C GLN A 90 5.89 20.06 1.97
N PRO A 91 5.84 20.71 3.15
CA PRO A 91 6.82 20.48 4.22
C PRO A 91 6.88 19.03 4.72
N PHE A 92 5.78 18.27 4.60
CA PHE A 92 5.71 16.89 5.08
C PHE A 92 6.19 15.85 4.06
N LEU A 93 6.22 16.20 2.76
CA LEU A 93 6.47 15.26 1.67
C LEU A 93 7.80 14.50 1.84
N LYS A 94 8.86 15.22 2.21
CA LYS A 94 10.19 14.61 2.42
C LYS A 94 10.12 13.53 3.51
N GLY A 95 9.45 13.81 4.63
CA GLY A 95 9.29 12.86 5.73
C GLY A 95 8.47 11.63 5.33
N TRP A 96 7.40 11.83 4.57
CA TRP A 96 6.57 10.74 4.07
C TRP A 96 7.30 9.82 3.07
N LEU A 97 8.07 10.40 2.14
CA LEU A 97 8.87 9.62 1.18
C LEU A 97 10.02 8.90 1.89
N ASN A 98 10.62 9.49 2.92
CA ASN A 98 11.64 8.81 3.74
C ASN A 98 11.06 7.57 4.45
N ARG A 99 9.83 7.63 4.95
CA ARG A 99 9.14 6.45 5.54
C ARG A 99 8.91 5.36 4.49
N CYS A 100 8.49 5.73 3.28
CA CYS A 100 8.34 4.77 2.17
C CYS A 100 9.67 4.11 1.81
N THR A 101 10.76 4.88 1.74
CA THR A 101 12.12 4.35 1.54
C THR A 101 12.56 3.41 2.66
N ALA A 102 12.31 3.76 3.93
CA ALA A 102 12.61 2.89 5.07
C ALA A 102 11.81 1.58 5.01
N LEU A 103 10.53 1.66 4.65
CA LEU A 103 9.67 0.49 4.49
C LEU A 103 10.11 -0.39 3.30
N ARG A 104 10.58 0.21 2.19
CA ARG A 104 11.21 -0.57 1.09
C ARG A 104 12.45 -1.32 1.55
N ARG A 105 13.30 -0.70 2.37
CA ARG A 105 14.47 -1.37 2.96
C ARG A 105 14.03 -2.53 3.84
N PHE A 106 13.01 -2.33 4.67
CA PHE A 106 12.43 -3.40 5.49
C PHE A 106 11.89 -4.56 4.64
N VAL A 107 11.11 -4.29 3.59
CA VAL A 107 10.60 -5.32 2.66
C VAL A 107 11.74 -5.99 1.86
N GLY A 108 12.81 -5.24 1.58
CA GLY A 108 13.99 -5.63 0.80
C GLY A 108 15.13 -6.29 1.59
N VAL A 109 15.01 -6.43 2.92
CA VAL A 109 15.96 -7.15 3.77
C VAL A 109 15.26 -8.40 4.33
N LEU A 110 15.72 -9.62 4.14
CA LEU A 110 16.98 -10.12 3.55
C LEU A 110 17.08 -9.75 2.05
N SER A 111 18.13 -9.08 1.56
CA SER A 111 19.55 -8.98 1.97
C SER A 111 20.04 -7.55 2.24
#